data_AF-A0A950ZLB1-F1
#
_entry.id   AF-A0A950ZLB1-F1
#
_cell.length_a   1.000
_cell.length_b   1.000
_cell.length_c   1.000
_cell.angle_alpha   90.00
_cell.angle_beta   90.00
_cell.angle_gamma   90.00
#
_symmetry.space_group_name_H-M   'P 1'
#
loop_
_entity.id
_entity.type
_entity.pdbx_description
1 polymer ?
#
loop_
_entity_poly.entity_id
_entity_poly.type
_entity_poly.pdbx_seq_one_letter_code
_entity_poly.pdbx_strand_id
1 'polypeptide(L)'
;MAANSNAPIILDVGKASRRQIRELAQGCGKLAGDVQDAVAEVTATLGDDNGGDEQRQLVPVVLVYRKKQRKKRRARGGGRGGSLFPWF
;
A
#
# COMPACT_ATOMS: atom_id res chain seq x y z
N MET A 1 6.28 4.59 27.64
CA MET A 1 6.28 4.95 26.21
C MET A 1 4.99 4.41 25.61
N ALA A 2 3.99 5.27 25.34
CA ALA A 2 2.75 4.82 24.70
C ALA A 2 3.07 4.50 23.23
N ALA A 3 3.00 3.23 22.85
CA ALA A 3 2.97 2.86 21.44
C ALA A 3 1.72 3.53 20.84
N ASN A 4 1.89 4.37 19.83
CA ASN A 4 0.77 4.87 19.05
C ASN A 4 0.15 3.67 18.31
N SER A 5 -0.84 3.04 18.93
CA SER A 5 -1.62 1.90 18.42
C SER A 5 -2.44 2.21 17.16
N ASN A 6 -2.27 3.41 16.59
CA ASN A 6 -2.97 3.93 15.41
C ASN A 6 -2.06 4.03 14.17
N ALA A 7 -0.86 3.43 14.19
CA ALA A 7 0.01 3.43 13.03
C ALA A 7 -0.63 2.60 11.89
N PRO A 8 -0.84 3.17 10.70
CA PRO A 8 -1.47 2.44 9.60
C PRO A 8 -0.53 1.37 9.06
N ILE A 9 -1.09 0.20 8.76
CA ILE A 9 -0.36 -0.91 8.16
C ILE A 9 -0.39 -0.73 6.65
N ILE A 10 0.80 -0.57 6.07
CA ILE A 10 0.95 -0.34 4.63
C ILE A 10 1.37 -1.66 3.99
N LEU A 11 0.46 -2.25 3.22
CA LEU A 11 0.71 -3.45 2.43
C LEU A 11 1.00 -3.06 0.97
N ASP A 12 2.23 -3.29 0.47
CA ASP A 12 2.52 -3.18 -0.96
C ASP A 12 2.10 -4.47 -1.68
N VAL A 13 0.90 -4.45 -2.23
CA VAL A 13 0.32 -5.59 -2.98
C VAL A 13 0.86 -5.72 -4.41
N GLY A 14 1.83 -4.88 -4.79
CA GLY A 14 2.42 -4.88 -6.12
C GLY A 14 1.42 -4.48 -7.22
N LYS A 15 1.46 -5.19 -8.35
CA LYS A 15 0.59 -4.91 -9.51
C LYS A 15 -0.79 -5.54 -9.30
N ALA A 16 -1.73 -4.75 -8.80
CA ALA A 16 -3.14 -5.14 -8.72
C ALA A 16 -3.92 -4.76 -9.99
N SER A 17 -4.68 -5.71 -10.54
CA SER A 17 -5.64 -5.48 -11.62
C SER A 17 -6.93 -4.84 -11.11
N ARG A 18 -7.68 -4.16 -11.99
CA ARG A 18 -9.01 -3.60 -11.64
C ARG A 18 -9.98 -4.67 -11.11
N ARG A 19 -9.88 -5.89 -11.64
CA ARG A 19 -10.70 -7.02 -11.20
C ARG A 19 -10.39 -7.38 -9.75
N GLN A 20 -9.11 -7.55 -9.40
CA GLN A 20 -8.68 -7.85 -8.04
C GLN A 20 -9.11 -6.76 -7.03
N ILE A 21 -9.10 -5.49 -7.44
CA ILE A 21 -9.58 -4.39 -6.58
C ILE A 21 -11.10 -4.48 -6.35
N ARG A 22 -11.87 -4.87 -7.38
CA ARG A 22 -13.33 -5.09 -7.24
C ARG A 22 -13.64 -6.29 -6.36
N GLU A 23 -12.91 -7.39 -6.51
CA GLU A 23 -13.04 -8.58 -5.67
C GLU A 23 -12.73 -8.22 -4.20
N LEU A 24 -11.65 -7.46 -3.95
CA LEU A 24 -11.33 -6.94 -2.62
C LEU A 24 -12.47 -6.10 -2.02
N ALA A 25 -13.08 -5.21 -2.81
CA ALA A 25 -14.21 -4.39 -2.36
C ALA A 25 -15.47 -5.22 -2.04
N GLN A 26 -15.60 -6.41 -2.63
CA GLN A 26 -16.65 -7.39 -2.33
C GLN A 26 -16.29 -8.33 -1.18
N GLY A 27 -15.10 -8.18 -0.58
CA GLY A 27 -14.62 -9.05 0.49
C GLY A 27 -14.15 -10.42 0.01
N CYS A 28 -13.80 -10.57 -1.27
CA CYS A 28 -13.39 -11.85 -1.84
C CYS A 28 -12.07 -11.74 -2.64
N GLY A 29 -11.58 -12.89 -3.09
CA GLY A 29 -10.36 -12.99 -3.89
C GLY A 29 -9.07 -12.86 -3.05
N LYS A 30 -7.93 -12.96 -3.75
CA LYS A 30 -6.62 -13.08 -3.10
C LYS A 30 -6.27 -11.91 -2.18
N LEU A 31 -6.54 -10.67 -2.63
CA LEU A 31 -6.24 -9.47 -1.85
C LEU A 31 -7.04 -9.40 -0.54
N ALA A 32 -8.25 -9.98 -0.51
CA ALA A 32 -9.03 -10.05 0.72
C ALA A 32 -8.37 -10.99 1.74
N GLY A 33 -7.78 -12.10 1.28
CA GLY A 33 -6.96 -12.98 2.11
C GLY A 33 -5.75 -12.25 2.69
N ASP A 34 -5.00 -11.51 1.85
CA ASP A 34 -3.85 -10.72 2.31
C ASP A 34 -4.23 -9.69 3.40
N VAL A 35 -5.42 -9.08 3.29
CA VAL A 35 -5.95 -8.16 4.31
C VAL A 35 -6.35 -8.90 5.59
N GLN A 36 -6.98 -10.08 5.48
CA GLN A 36 -7.36 -10.89 6.64
C GLN A 36 -6.14 -11.36 7.42
N ASP A 37 -5.08 -11.77 6.73
CA ASP A 37 -3.82 -12.19 7.34
C ASP A 37 -3.18 -11.02 8.11
N ALA A 38 -3.15 -9.83 7.51
CA ALA A 38 -2.66 -8.64 8.18
C ALA A 38 -3.50 -8.25 9.41
N VAL A 39 -4.84 -8.35 9.33
CA VAL A 39 -5.71 -8.11 10.49
C VAL A 39 -5.47 -9.16 11.58
N ALA A 40 -5.25 -10.43 11.22
CA ALA A 40 -4.97 -11.49 12.18
C ALA A 40 -3.63 -11.27 12.91
N GLU A 41 -2.58 -10.86 12.21
CA GLU A 41 -1.27 -10.52 12.80
C GLU A 41 -1.41 -9.37 13.82
N VAL A 42 -2.19 -8.35 13.48
CA VAL A 42 -2.47 -7.21 14.36
C VAL A 42 -3.28 -7.62 15.56
N THR A 43 -4.30 -8.45 15.36
CA THR A 43 -5.16 -8.95 16.43
C THR A 43 -4.33 -9.76 17.43
N ALA A 44 -3.42 -10.61 16.93
CA ALA A 44 -2.49 -11.37 17.77
C ALA A 44 -1.55 -10.45 18.57
N THR A 45 -1.08 -9.36 17.97
CA THR A 45 -0.19 -8.39 18.63
C THR A 45 -0.93 -7.53 19.66
N LEU A 46 -2.18 -7.17 19.40
CA LEU A 46 -3.01 -6.34 20.29
C LEU A 46 -3.68 -7.13 21.42
N GLY A 47 -3.75 -8.47 21.30
CA GLY A 47 -4.39 -9.37 22.26
C GLY A 47 -3.68 -9.46 23.61
N ASP A 48 -2.38 -9.17 23.69
CA ASP A 48 -1.60 -9.23 24.93
C ASP A 48 -1.59 -7.90 25.71
N ASP A 49 -1.82 -6.76 25.05
CA ASP A 49 -1.70 -5.43 25.67
C ASP A 49 -3.01 -4.89 26.28
N ASN A 50 -4.15 -5.55 26.04
CA ASN A 50 -5.46 -5.08 26.50
C ASN A 50 -6.01 -6.00 27.59
N GLY A 51 -5.57 -5.77 28.83
CA GLY A 51 -6.13 -6.42 30.01
C GLY A 51 -7.65 -6.21 30.12
N GLY A 52 -8.39 -7.32 30.18
CA GLY A 52 -9.80 -7.39 30.57
C GLY A 52 -10.77 -7.48 29.40
N ASP A 53 -11.38 -8.67 29.23
CA ASP A 53 -12.74 -9.06 28.77
C ASP A 53 -13.59 -8.18 27.82
N GLU A 54 -13.06 -7.15 27.19
CA GLU A 54 -13.74 -6.37 26.16
C GLU A 54 -13.27 -6.83 24.79
N GLN A 55 -14.05 -7.71 24.16
CA GLN A 55 -13.83 -8.12 22.78
C GLN A 55 -14.10 -6.94 21.84
N ARG A 56 -13.09 -6.08 21.65
CA ARG A 56 -13.17 -4.92 20.76
C ARG A 56 -13.21 -5.39 19.31
N GLN A 57 -14.27 -5.04 18.60
CA GLN A 57 -14.42 -5.35 17.18
C GLN A 57 -13.42 -4.51 16.37
N LEU A 58 -12.43 -5.15 15.77
CA LEU A 58 -11.49 -4.52 14.85
C LEU A 58 -12.17 -4.31 13.49
N VAL A 59 -12.25 -3.06 13.03
CA VAL A 59 -12.80 -2.70 11.71
C VAL A 59 -11.65 -2.19 10.83
N PRO A 60 -11.21 -2.97 9.81
CA PRO A 60 -10.14 -2.53 8.93
C PRO A 60 -10.63 -1.47 7.95
N VAL A 61 -9.91 -0.34 7.88
CA VAL A 61 -10.10 0.69 6.85
C VAL A 61 -9.03 0.51 5.78
N VAL A 62 -9.44 0.10 4.58
CA VAL A 62 -8.51 -0.19 3.48
C VAL A 62 -8.47 0.97 2.48
N LEU A 63 -7.29 1.59 2.32
CA LEU A 63 -7.05 2.65 1.36
C LEU A 63 -6.28 2.13 0.14
N VAL A 64 -6.94 2.08 -1.02
CA VAL A 64 -6.31 1.67 -2.28
C VAL A 64 -5.85 2.91 -3.04
N TYR A 65 -4.54 3.02 -3.28
CA TYR A 65 -3.97 4.13 -4.05
C TYR A 65 -2.94 3.64 -5.07
N ARG A 66 -2.78 4.41 -6.15
CA ARG A 66 -1.76 4.13 -7.16
C ARG A 66 -0.44 4.77 -6.76
N LYS A 67 0.61 3.97 -6.61
CA LYS A 67 1.98 4.46 -6.40
C LYS A 67 2.40 5.38 -7.55
N LYS A 68 2.77 6.62 -7.24
CA LYS A 68 3.30 7.58 -8.22
C LYS A 68 4.68 7.13 -8.68
N GLN A 69 4.81 6.76 -9.96
CA GLN A 69 6.12 6.43 -10.52
C GLN A 69 6.99 7.69 -10.57
N ARG A 70 8.11 7.68 -9.83
CA ARG A 70 9.13 8.72 -9.97
C ARG A 70 9.74 8.58 -11.36
N LYS A 71 9.53 9.58 -12.24
CA LYS A 71 10.25 9.67 -13.52
C LYS A 71 11.74 9.60 -13.19
N LYS A 72 12.41 8.51 -13.57
CA LYS A 72 13.87 8.51 -13.64
C LYS A 72 14.23 9.66 -14.57
N ARG A 73 14.76 10.77 -14.04
CA ARG A 73 15.44 11.79 -14.86
C ARG A 73 16.51 11.00 -15.60
N ARG A 74 16.27 10.73 -16.89
CA ARG A 74 17.35 10.35 -17.79
C ARG A 74 18.27 11.56 -17.77
N ALA A 75 19.35 11.50 -16.99
CA ALA A 75 20.47 12.38 -17.17
C ALA A 75 20.99 12.08 -18.58
N ARG A 76 20.48 12.81 -19.58
CA ARG A 76 21.15 12.94 -20.88
C ARG A 76 22.36 13.85 -20.63
N GLY A 77 23.35 13.31 -19.92
CA GLY A 77 24.72 13.80 -19.94
C GLY A 77 25.46 12.96 -20.97
N GLY A 78 25.66 13.52 -22.16
CA GLY A 78 26.38 12.86 -23.25
C GLY A 78 25.77 13.16 -24.60
N GLY A 79 26.14 14.29 -25.20
CA GLY A 79 25.71 14.66 -26.55
C GLY A 79 26.03 16.10 -26.89
N ARG A 80 27.33 16.39 -27.05
CA ARG A 80 27.95 17.44 -27.88
C ARG A 80 27.06 18.63 -28.27
N GLY A 81 27.39 19.80 -27.73
CA GLY A 81 27.13 21.05 -28.42
C GLY A 81 27.82 21.01 -29.79
N GLY A 82 27.06 21.25 -30.85
CA GLY A 82 27.56 21.28 -32.23
C GLY A 82 26.43 21.05 -33.22
N SER A 83 26.13 22.10 -33.99
CA SER A 83 25.20 22.20 -35.14
C SER A 83 23.73 21.87 -34.84
N LEU A 84 22.85 22.86 -34.71
CA LEU A 84 22.31 23.70 -35.80
C LEU A 84 21.50 22.85 -36.81
N PHE A 85 20.21 22.71 -36.54
CA PHE A 85 19.22 22.44 -37.58
C PHE A 85 18.00 23.32 -37.30
N PRO A 86 17.78 24.39 -38.10
CA PRO A 86 16.57 25.17 -38.01
C PRO A 86 15.42 24.41 -38.67
N TRP A 87 14.20 24.70 -38.21
CA TRP A 87 12.98 24.30 -38.89
C TRP A 87 12.93 24.83 -40.32
N PHE A 88 12.75 23.94 -41.31
CA PHE A 88 11.87 24.07 -42.47
C PHE A 88 11.78 22.70 -43.17
#